data_AF-A0A9Q0DWQ2-F1
#
_entry.id   AF-A0A9Q0DWQ2-F1
#
_cell.length_a   1.000
_cell.length_b   1.000
_cell.length_c   1.000
_cell.angle_alpha   90.00
_cell.angle_beta   90.00
_cell.angle_gamma   90.00
#
_symmetry.space_group_name_H-M   'P 1'
#
loop_
_entity.id
_entity.type
_entity.pdbx_description
1 polymer ?
#
loop_
_entity_poly.entity_id
_entity_poly.type
_entity_poly.pdbx_seq_one_letter_code
_entity_poly.pdbx_strand_id
1 'polypeptide(L)'
;MGRSRAYGNAPFRVHPSVSQALADHQPVVALESTIITHGMPYPHNLRTALEVEALVRAQGATPATVGVIRGQVHVGLSSDQLEYLARSEGSLKISRRDLPYAISQGLSGGTTVSGTMIAAHRAGIPIFVTGGIGGVHRGGEHSLDVSADLTELGRTPVAVVSAGVKSILDIGRTLEFLETQGVCVATYGPTNNFPAFFSPQSGFTSPYHVRDPSEAAKLIEGTLCLGLQSGLLIAVPICEEHAAVGQQIDDAIRTAVAEARLAAQRTATYCAVITESGELSLGLGDMDIHQQITEQYVSSFEEQLSTASLVCLDGNLPVSTIDYVCARAKELAVSVWYEPTDSDKACKPFLSESWKLLAYSSPNLAELCAMNTTLDVLTCALALARPLLEHLHCLVVTLGSDGVLVCGMHDGDGSVRLQPRAEGKTRGRLCALHYAALPVTREIVNVSGAGDSLAGGILAGVLQGQDTDSCVRMGLLAARLSLATQHPVDPLLCMEAVDPGQTLSRPWPRPRLLWID
;
A
#
# COMPACT_ATOMS: atom_id res chain seq x y z
N MET A 1 -36.18 -45.67 0.96
CA MET A 1 -36.04 -45.07 2.30
C MET A 1 -34.62 -44.55 2.48
N GLY A 2 -34.39 -43.26 2.23
CA GLY A 2 -33.18 -42.55 2.64
C GLY A 2 -33.63 -41.34 3.42
N ARG A 3 -33.61 -41.42 4.76
CA ARG A 3 -33.93 -40.28 5.62
C ARG A 3 -32.85 -39.22 5.39
N SER A 4 -33.18 -38.18 4.64
CA SER A 4 -32.46 -36.90 4.69
C SER A 4 -32.39 -36.48 6.16
N ARG A 5 -31.22 -36.61 6.77
CA ARG A 5 -30.95 -35.94 8.05
C ARG A 5 -31.01 -34.46 7.71
N ALA A 6 -32.06 -33.77 8.17
CA ALA A 6 -32.10 -32.32 8.20
C ALA A 6 -30.95 -31.86 9.09
N TYR A 7 -29.80 -31.57 8.49
CA TYR A 7 -28.77 -30.76 9.14
C TYR A 7 -29.47 -29.46 9.54
N GLY A 8 -29.41 -29.11 10.84
CA GLY A 8 -30.12 -27.94 11.37
C GLY A 8 -29.88 -26.69 10.51
N ASN A 9 -30.86 -25.78 10.46
CA ASN A 9 -30.72 -24.53 9.70
C ASN A 9 -29.36 -23.90 10.00
N ALA A 10 -28.47 -23.89 9.00
CA ALA A 10 -27.22 -23.17 9.10
C ALA A 10 -27.53 -21.75 9.59
N PRO A 11 -26.68 -21.13 10.43
CA PRO A 11 -26.92 -19.81 10.98
C PRO A 11 -26.90 -18.77 9.85
N PHE A 12 -28.05 -18.62 9.20
CA PHE A 12 -28.28 -17.90 7.96
C PHE A 12 -29.57 -17.11 8.13
N ARG A 13 -29.49 -15.79 7.97
CA ARG A 13 -30.60 -14.86 8.19
C ARG A 13 -30.75 -13.96 6.98
N VAL A 14 -31.95 -13.93 6.42
CA VAL A 14 -32.33 -12.98 5.37
C VAL A 14 -33.13 -11.86 6.03
N HIS A 15 -32.78 -10.61 5.73
CA HIS A 15 -33.50 -9.46 6.27
C HIS A 15 -34.95 -9.47 5.78
N PRO A 16 -35.94 -9.11 6.62
CA PRO A 16 -37.36 -9.16 6.23
C PRO A 16 -37.68 -8.40 4.93
N SER A 17 -37.06 -7.24 4.71
CA SER A 17 -37.25 -6.48 3.46
C SER A 17 -36.75 -7.22 2.22
N VAL A 18 -35.64 -7.96 2.35
CA VAL A 18 -35.08 -8.78 1.27
C VAL A 18 -35.97 -10.00 1.02
N SER A 19 -36.40 -10.68 2.08
CA SER A 19 -37.35 -11.80 1.97
C SER A 19 -38.66 -11.39 1.32
N GLN A 20 -39.20 -10.23 1.69
CA GLN A 20 -40.44 -9.70 1.11
C GLN A 20 -40.25 -9.34 -0.38
N ALA A 21 -39.17 -8.63 -0.72
CA ALA A 21 -38.87 -8.27 -2.10
C ALA A 21 -38.75 -9.50 -3.00
N LEU A 22 -38.08 -10.57 -2.53
CA LEU A 22 -37.97 -11.83 -3.26
C LEU A 22 -39.32 -12.53 -3.42
N ALA A 23 -40.16 -12.55 -2.37
CA ALA A 23 -41.49 -13.14 -2.42
C ALA A 23 -42.43 -12.40 -3.39
N ASP A 24 -42.27 -11.08 -3.50
CA ASP A 24 -43.05 -10.20 -4.38
C ASP A 24 -42.44 -10.07 -5.79
N HIS A 25 -41.41 -10.87 -6.11
CA HIS A 25 -40.66 -10.82 -7.36
C HIS A 25 -40.12 -9.41 -7.72
N GLN A 26 -39.78 -8.63 -6.69
CA GLN A 26 -39.15 -7.32 -6.82
C GLN A 26 -37.63 -7.48 -6.97
N PRO A 27 -36.95 -6.52 -7.66
CA PRO A 27 -35.51 -6.61 -7.87
C PRO A 27 -34.74 -6.48 -6.55
N VAL A 28 -33.78 -7.39 -6.35
CA VAL A 28 -32.86 -7.39 -5.21
C VAL A 28 -31.42 -7.42 -5.73
N VAL A 29 -30.56 -6.59 -5.16
CA VAL A 29 -29.13 -6.52 -5.51
C VAL A 29 -28.30 -6.85 -4.28
N ALA A 30 -27.50 -7.92 -4.35
CA ALA A 30 -26.54 -8.23 -3.30
C ALA A 30 -25.37 -7.25 -3.31
N LEU A 31 -24.78 -6.99 -2.15
CA LEU A 31 -23.59 -6.15 -1.96
C LEU A 31 -22.62 -6.85 -1.00
N GLU A 32 -21.31 -6.70 -1.18
CA GLU A 32 -20.31 -7.27 -0.28
C GLU A 32 -19.98 -6.36 0.91
N SER A 33 -19.36 -6.92 1.96
CA SER A 33 -18.91 -6.17 3.14
C SER A 33 -17.40 -6.19 3.37
N THR A 34 -16.62 -6.87 2.51
CA THR A 34 -15.15 -6.76 2.56
C THR A 34 -14.69 -5.33 2.29
N ILE A 35 -15.32 -4.62 1.34
CA ILE A 35 -15.05 -3.19 1.13
C ILE A 35 -15.26 -2.34 2.40
N ILE A 36 -16.22 -2.71 3.24
CA ILE A 36 -16.56 -2.00 4.48
C ILE A 36 -15.51 -2.26 5.58
N THR A 37 -15.03 -3.50 5.66
CA THR A 37 -14.16 -3.95 6.76
C THR A 37 -12.67 -3.85 6.45
N HIS A 38 -12.28 -4.00 5.19
CA HIS A 38 -10.89 -4.09 4.74
C HIS A 38 -10.57 -3.22 3.51
N GLY A 39 -11.59 -2.67 2.83
CA GLY A 39 -11.39 -1.92 1.59
C GLY A 39 -11.27 -0.41 1.77
N MET A 40 -11.83 0.14 2.85
CA MET A 40 -11.83 1.58 3.12
C MET A 40 -11.69 1.87 4.62
N PRO A 41 -11.06 2.99 5.00
CA PRO A 41 -10.96 3.40 6.40
C PRO A 41 -12.28 3.98 6.92
N TYR A 42 -12.48 3.90 8.24
CA TYR A 42 -13.57 4.61 8.91
C TYR A 42 -13.31 6.14 8.91
N PRO A 43 -14.32 7.02 8.68
CA PRO A 43 -15.75 6.74 8.47
C PRO A 43 -16.15 6.54 7.00
N HIS A 44 -15.20 6.57 6.06
CA HIS A 44 -15.48 6.49 4.63
C HIS A 44 -16.13 5.15 4.26
N ASN A 45 -15.68 4.05 4.85
CA ASN A 45 -16.27 2.72 4.66
C ASN A 45 -17.79 2.67 4.91
N LEU A 46 -18.25 3.22 6.04
CA LEU A 46 -19.66 3.26 6.41
C LEU A 46 -20.44 4.19 5.49
N ARG A 47 -19.89 5.38 5.21
CA ARG A 47 -20.52 6.35 4.32
C ARG A 47 -20.75 5.76 2.94
N THR A 48 -19.72 5.15 2.35
CA THR A 48 -19.81 4.51 1.03
C THR A 48 -20.82 3.37 1.03
N ALA A 49 -20.86 2.52 2.07
CA ALA A 49 -21.85 1.45 2.16
C ALA A 49 -23.28 1.99 2.15
N LEU A 50 -23.56 3.03 2.94
CA LEU A 50 -24.89 3.65 3.02
C LEU A 50 -25.28 4.35 1.72
N GLU A 51 -24.34 5.04 1.07
CA GLU A 51 -24.55 5.70 -0.22
C GLU A 51 -24.87 4.69 -1.33
N VAL A 52 -24.13 3.58 -1.39
CA VAL A 52 -24.39 2.50 -2.37
C VAL A 52 -25.76 1.87 -2.13
N GLU A 53 -26.14 1.58 -0.88
CA GLU A 53 -27.49 1.09 -0.60
C GLU A 53 -28.58 2.10 -1.00
N ALA A 54 -28.35 3.39 -0.79
CA ALA A 54 -29.28 4.44 -1.19
C ALA A 54 -29.43 4.54 -2.72
N LEU A 55 -28.34 4.40 -3.47
CA LEU A 55 -28.36 4.38 -4.94
C LEU A 55 -29.17 3.18 -5.48
N VAL A 56 -28.98 1.98 -4.91
CA VAL A 56 -29.77 0.80 -5.28
C VAL A 56 -31.26 1.03 -5.03
N ARG A 57 -31.63 1.61 -3.87
CA ARG A 57 -33.03 1.96 -3.54
C ARG A 57 -33.60 3.01 -4.51
N ALA A 58 -32.81 4.02 -4.87
CA ALA A 58 -33.23 5.06 -5.81
C ALA A 58 -33.54 4.51 -7.21
N GLN A 59 -32.90 3.40 -7.60
CA GLN A 59 -33.17 2.67 -8.84
C GLN A 59 -34.33 1.65 -8.72
N GLY A 60 -35.05 1.65 -7.59
CA GLY A 60 -36.21 0.78 -7.36
C GLY A 60 -35.88 -0.65 -6.95
N ALA A 61 -34.63 -0.94 -6.59
CA ALA A 61 -34.20 -2.26 -6.13
C ALA A 61 -33.96 -2.29 -4.61
N THR A 62 -34.09 -3.47 -4.01
CA THR A 62 -33.78 -3.69 -2.59
C THR A 62 -32.31 -4.09 -2.44
N PRO A 63 -31.47 -3.32 -1.72
CA PRO A 63 -30.11 -3.72 -1.44
C PRO A 63 -30.07 -4.84 -0.39
N ALA A 64 -29.17 -5.79 -0.58
CA ALA A 64 -28.93 -6.90 0.32
C ALA A 64 -27.43 -7.01 0.62
N THR A 65 -26.91 -6.10 1.44
CA THR A 65 -25.52 -6.19 1.92
C THR A 65 -25.32 -7.46 2.73
N VAL A 66 -24.32 -8.25 2.37
CA VAL A 66 -24.01 -9.55 3.00
C VAL A 66 -22.87 -9.38 3.97
N GLY A 67 -22.95 -10.01 5.15
CA GLY A 67 -21.85 -10.08 6.11
C GLY A 67 -22.02 -11.23 7.11
N VAL A 68 -20.98 -11.54 7.88
CA VAL A 68 -21.08 -12.49 8.99
C VAL A 68 -20.98 -11.72 10.30
N ILE A 69 -21.97 -11.90 11.18
CA ILE A 69 -22.01 -11.26 12.49
C ILE A 69 -22.21 -12.35 13.53
N ARG A 70 -21.24 -12.48 14.45
CA ARG A 70 -21.28 -13.44 15.56
C ARG A 70 -21.62 -14.87 15.10
N GLY A 71 -20.96 -15.30 14.02
CA GLY A 71 -21.15 -16.62 13.41
C GLY A 71 -22.44 -16.81 12.62
N GLN A 72 -23.21 -15.75 12.37
CA GLN A 72 -24.42 -15.79 11.55
C GLN A 72 -24.19 -15.08 10.22
N VAL A 73 -24.49 -15.75 9.11
CA VAL A 73 -24.51 -15.13 7.77
C VAL A 73 -25.79 -14.31 7.64
N HIS A 74 -25.64 -13.02 7.36
CA HIS A 74 -26.74 -12.10 7.13
C HIS A 74 -26.79 -11.71 5.65
N VAL A 75 -27.99 -11.74 5.06
CA VAL A 75 -28.29 -11.22 3.72
C VAL A 75 -29.26 -10.06 3.88
N GLY A 76 -28.74 -8.85 3.70
CA GLY A 76 -29.37 -7.61 4.17
C GLY A 76 -28.93 -7.31 5.62
N LEU A 77 -28.01 -6.37 5.77
CA LEU A 77 -27.59 -5.86 7.08
C LEU A 77 -28.47 -4.67 7.48
N SER A 78 -28.77 -4.54 8.78
CA SER A 78 -29.34 -3.30 9.31
C SER A 78 -28.28 -2.19 9.38
N SER A 79 -28.72 -0.94 9.55
CA SER A 79 -27.80 0.20 9.75
C SER A 79 -26.86 -0.01 10.94
N ASP A 80 -27.36 -0.54 12.06
CA ASP A 80 -26.55 -0.85 13.24
C ASP A 80 -25.52 -1.95 12.96
N GLN A 81 -25.87 -2.93 12.13
CA GLN A 81 -24.98 -4.01 11.74
C GLN A 81 -23.89 -3.54 10.76
N LEU A 82 -24.23 -2.64 9.84
CA LEU A 82 -23.26 -1.96 8.97
C LEU A 82 -22.28 -1.14 9.80
N GLU A 83 -22.78 -0.33 10.73
CA GLU A 83 -21.93 0.48 11.62
C GLU A 83 -21.04 -0.40 12.50
N TYR A 84 -21.57 -1.51 13.02
CA TYR A 84 -20.78 -2.49 13.76
C TYR A 84 -19.61 -3.04 12.94
N LEU A 85 -19.85 -3.47 11.69
CA LEU A 85 -18.77 -3.97 10.83
C LEU A 85 -17.78 -2.86 10.47
N ALA A 86 -18.25 -1.64 10.20
CA ALA A 86 -17.41 -0.52 9.80
C ALA A 86 -16.46 -0.02 10.91
N ARG A 87 -16.84 -0.21 12.18
CA ARG A 87 -16.02 0.15 13.35
C ARG A 87 -15.20 -1.01 13.92
N SER A 88 -15.43 -2.24 13.45
CA SER A 88 -14.83 -3.43 14.05
C SER A 88 -13.34 -3.53 13.73
N GLU A 89 -12.49 -3.25 14.71
CA GLU A 89 -11.09 -3.65 14.68
C GLU A 89 -11.01 -5.19 14.79
N GLY A 90 -10.21 -5.84 13.93
CA GLY A 90 -10.02 -7.31 13.96
C GLY A 90 -11.13 -8.14 13.31
N SER A 91 -11.98 -7.55 12.46
CA SER A 91 -12.97 -8.30 11.68
C SER A 91 -12.29 -9.27 10.69
N LEU A 92 -12.87 -10.46 10.47
CA LEU A 92 -12.32 -11.40 9.49
C LEU A 92 -12.67 -10.97 8.05
N LYS A 93 -11.74 -11.19 7.12
CA LYS A 93 -12.04 -11.21 5.68
C LYS A 93 -12.51 -12.62 5.31
N ILE A 94 -13.79 -12.77 4.98
CA ILE A 94 -14.45 -14.08 4.89
C ILE A 94 -14.70 -14.46 3.43
N SER A 95 -13.87 -15.37 2.91
CA SER A 95 -14.09 -16.06 1.64
C SER A 95 -14.80 -17.40 1.86
N ARG A 96 -15.03 -18.19 0.78
CA ARG A 96 -15.64 -19.52 0.85
C ARG A 96 -15.05 -20.41 1.95
N ARG A 97 -13.71 -20.48 2.02
CA ARG A 97 -13.02 -21.39 2.95
C ARG A 97 -13.17 -20.97 4.41
N ASP A 98 -13.41 -19.67 4.64
CA ASP A 98 -13.44 -19.07 5.97
C ASP A 98 -14.84 -19.15 6.59
N LEU A 99 -15.90 -19.27 5.76
CA LEU A 99 -17.29 -19.38 6.21
C LEU A 99 -17.50 -20.44 7.31
N PRO A 100 -17.06 -21.71 7.18
CA PRO A 100 -17.26 -22.70 8.22
C PRO A 100 -16.58 -22.33 9.54
N TYR A 101 -15.37 -21.76 9.46
CA TYR A 101 -14.61 -21.36 10.64
C TYR A 101 -15.28 -20.18 11.35
N ALA A 102 -15.59 -19.10 10.62
CA ALA A 102 -16.25 -17.92 11.16
C ALA A 102 -17.59 -18.24 11.83
N ILE A 103 -18.38 -19.13 11.20
CA ILE A 103 -19.63 -19.65 11.77
C ILE A 103 -19.38 -20.44 13.06
N SER A 104 -18.45 -21.40 13.03
CA SER A 104 -18.18 -22.29 14.16
C SER A 104 -17.67 -21.57 15.40
N GLN A 105 -16.89 -20.49 15.20
CA GLN A 105 -16.26 -19.72 16.27
C GLN A 105 -17.09 -18.52 16.70
N GLY A 106 -18.26 -18.27 16.09
CA GLY A 106 -19.06 -17.10 16.44
C GLY A 106 -18.37 -15.78 16.09
N LEU A 107 -17.56 -15.74 15.03
CA LEU A 107 -16.79 -14.57 14.63
C LEU A 107 -17.58 -13.65 13.69
N SER A 108 -17.15 -12.39 13.61
CA SER A 108 -17.71 -11.40 12.69
C SER A 108 -16.70 -11.05 11.60
N GLY A 109 -17.19 -10.68 10.43
CA GLY A 109 -16.32 -10.33 9.31
C GLY A 109 -17.07 -9.95 8.05
N GLY A 110 -16.36 -9.24 7.17
CA GLY A 110 -16.85 -8.88 5.86
C GLY A 110 -16.72 -10.04 4.88
N THR A 111 -17.74 -10.30 4.07
CA THR A 111 -17.69 -11.33 3.03
C THR A 111 -17.01 -10.80 1.77
N THR A 112 -16.13 -11.59 1.15
CA THR A 112 -15.54 -11.25 -0.16
C THR A 112 -16.57 -11.45 -1.27
N VAL A 113 -16.19 -11.22 -2.52
CA VAL A 113 -16.99 -11.61 -3.70
C VAL A 113 -17.41 -13.08 -3.59
N SER A 114 -16.48 -14.01 -3.34
CA SER A 114 -16.83 -15.43 -3.17
C SER A 114 -17.83 -15.69 -2.04
N GLY A 115 -17.59 -15.17 -0.84
CA GLY A 115 -18.51 -15.37 0.30
C GLY A 115 -19.89 -14.78 0.05
N THR A 116 -19.94 -13.62 -0.61
CA THR A 116 -21.18 -12.90 -0.94
C THR A 116 -21.99 -13.66 -1.99
N MET A 117 -21.35 -14.19 -3.03
CA MET A 117 -22.02 -15.01 -4.05
C MET A 117 -22.71 -16.23 -3.44
N ILE A 118 -22.04 -16.96 -2.52
CA ILE A 118 -22.64 -18.12 -1.83
C ILE A 118 -23.92 -17.72 -1.09
N ALA A 119 -23.86 -16.63 -0.33
CA ALA A 119 -24.99 -16.19 0.47
C ALA A 119 -26.13 -15.64 -0.40
N ALA A 120 -25.81 -14.86 -1.43
CA ALA A 120 -26.77 -14.31 -2.40
C ALA A 120 -27.49 -15.44 -3.14
N HIS A 121 -26.77 -16.42 -3.66
CA HIS A 121 -27.35 -17.57 -4.35
C HIS A 121 -28.25 -18.40 -3.42
N ARG A 122 -27.80 -18.65 -2.18
CA ARG A 122 -28.61 -19.35 -1.17
C ARG A 122 -29.90 -18.58 -0.81
N ALA A 123 -29.88 -17.26 -0.88
CA ALA A 123 -31.05 -16.41 -0.68
C ALA A 123 -31.94 -16.28 -1.93
N GLY A 124 -31.52 -16.80 -3.09
CA GLY A 124 -32.25 -16.67 -4.35
C GLY A 124 -32.04 -15.32 -5.06
N ILE A 125 -30.96 -14.60 -4.75
CA ILE A 125 -30.60 -13.33 -5.38
C ILE A 125 -29.67 -13.60 -6.56
N PRO A 126 -30.07 -13.30 -7.81
CA PRO A 126 -29.27 -13.64 -9.00
C PRO A 126 -28.24 -12.56 -9.39
N ILE A 127 -28.26 -11.38 -8.76
CA ILE A 127 -27.42 -10.23 -9.12
C ILE A 127 -26.64 -9.72 -7.91
N PHE A 128 -25.35 -9.48 -8.11
CA PHE A 128 -24.41 -8.94 -7.12
C PHE A 128 -23.57 -7.82 -7.75
N VAL A 129 -23.43 -6.70 -7.05
CA VAL A 129 -22.56 -5.58 -7.45
C VAL A 129 -21.38 -5.45 -6.50
N THR A 130 -20.18 -5.26 -7.06
CA THR A 130 -18.96 -4.93 -6.31
C THR A 130 -18.14 -3.91 -7.08
N GLY A 131 -17.11 -3.34 -6.44
CA GLY A 131 -16.17 -2.48 -7.15
C GLY A 131 -15.38 -3.26 -8.20
N GLY A 132 -14.74 -4.35 -7.81
CA GLY A 132 -13.85 -5.13 -8.66
C GLY A 132 -13.62 -6.52 -8.09
N ILE A 133 -13.64 -7.54 -8.93
CA ILE A 133 -13.42 -8.92 -8.48
C ILE A 133 -11.94 -9.16 -8.15
N GLY A 134 -11.65 -10.16 -7.31
CA GLY A 134 -10.31 -10.73 -7.26
C GLY A 134 -9.97 -11.47 -8.56
N GLY A 135 -8.74 -11.94 -8.68
CA GLY A 135 -8.24 -12.54 -9.91
C GLY A 135 -6.93 -13.29 -9.71
N VAL A 136 -6.26 -13.60 -10.82
CA VAL A 136 -4.89 -14.10 -10.81
C VAL A 136 -3.97 -12.93 -10.46
N HIS A 137 -3.12 -13.09 -9.45
CA HIS A 137 -2.14 -12.06 -9.11
C HIS A 137 -1.03 -12.01 -10.17
N ARG A 138 -0.35 -10.86 -10.31
CA ARG A 138 0.80 -10.77 -11.22
C ARG A 138 1.91 -11.72 -10.74
N GLY A 139 2.43 -12.57 -11.64
CA GLY A 139 3.33 -13.67 -11.30
C GLY A 139 2.62 -14.94 -10.78
N GLY A 140 1.29 -14.99 -10.86
CA GLY A 140 0.45 -16.09 -10.40
C GLY A 140 0.73 -17.44 -11.07
N GLU A 141 1.35 -17.46 -12.24
CA GLU A 141 1.86 -18.66 -12.91
C GLU A 141 2.96 -19.39 -12.12
N HIS A 142 3.65 -18.67 -11.22
CA HIS A 142 4.70 -19.21 -10.37
C HIS A 142 4.22 -19.37 -8.92
N SER A 143 3.57 -18.34 -8.37
CA SER A 143 3.13 -18.34 -6.97
C SER A 143 1.85 -19.15 -6.74
N LEU A 144 1.05 -19.37 -7.79
CA LEU A 144 -0.31 -19.87 -7.72
C LEU A 144 -1.22 -19.02 -6.81
N ASP A 145 -0.89 -17.74 -6.63
CA ASP A 145 -1.72 -16.77 -5.92
C ASP A 145 -2.90 -16.35 -6.80
N VAL A 146 -4.01 -17.07 -6.64
CA VAL A 146 -5.23 -16.92 -7.43
C VAL A 146 -6.42 -16.77 -6.49
N SER A 147 -7.22 -15.71 -6.68
CA SER A 147 -8.40 -15.46 -5.87
C SER A 147 -9.43 -16.58 -6.01
N ALA A 148 -9.97 -17.00 -4.85
CA ALA A 148 -11.10 -17.93 -4.79
C ALA A 148 -12.38 -17.39 -5.47
N ASP A 149 -12.44 -16.08 -5.75
CA ASP A 149 -13.54 -15.46 -6.49
C ASP A 149 -13.71 -16.08 -7.89
N LEU A 150 -12.60 -16.43 -8.57
CA LEU A 150 -12.65 -17.00 -9.93
C LEU A 150 -13.26 -18.40 -9.94
N THR A 151 -12.82 -19.24 -9.00
CA THR A 151 -13.42 -20.56 -8.79
C THR A 151 -14.87 -20.46 -8.29
N GLU A 152 -15.22 -19.39 -7.56
CA GLU A 152 -16.60 -19.17 -7.18
C GLU A 152 -17.50 -18.81 -8.36
N LEU A 153 -17.03 -17.92 -9.23
CA LEU A 153 -17.69 -17.63 -10.50
C LEU A 153 -17.88 -18.91 -11.32
N GLY A 154 -16.96 -19.87 -11.27
CA GLY A 154 -17.15 -21.18 -11.91
C GLY A 154 -18.19 -22.12 -11.27
N ARG A 155 -18.77 -21.76 -10.11
CA ARG A 155 -19.62 -22.67 -9.31
C ARG A 155 -20.99 -22.10 -8.95
N THR A 156 -21.12 -20.79 -8.88
CA THR A 156 -22.28 -20.13 -8.27
C THR A 156 -22.98 -19.26 -9.31
N PRO A 157 -24.24 -19.57 -9.68
CA PRO A 157 -24.97 -18.85 -10.74
C PRO A 157 -25.53 -17.52 -10.24
N VAL A 158 -24.62 -16.56 -10.07
CA VAL A 158 -24.88 -15.16 -9.74
C VAL A 158 -24.15 -14.30 -10.77
N ALA A 159 -24.87 -13.34 -11.34
CA ALA A 159 -24.29 -12.32 -12.20
C ALA A 159 -23.60 -11.26 -11.33
N VAL A 160 -22.30 -11.11 -11.52
CA VAL A 160 -21.46 -10.14 -10.83
C VAL A 160 -21.19 -8.96 -11.75
N VAL A 161 -21.61 -7.77 -11.32
CA VAL A 161 -21.35 -6.50 -11.99
C VAL A 161 -20.22 -5.79 -11.26
N SER A 162 -19.17 -5.40 -11.99
CA SER A 162 -18.00 -4.74 -11.40
C SER A 162 -17.24 -3.90 -12.41
N ALA A 163 -16.28 -3.09 -11.98
CA ALA A 163 -15.33 -2.40 -12.86
C ALA A 163 -14.23 -3.32 -13.45
N GLY A 164 -14.53 -4.61 -13.59
CA GLY A 164 -13.59 -5.63 -14.00
C GLY A 164 -12.81 -6.20 -12.81
N VAL A 165 -11.51 -6.40 -13.02
CA VAL A 165 -10.59 -7.01 -12.04
C VAL A 165 -9.77 -5.90 -11.38
N LYS A 166 -9.54 -5.98 -10.06
CA LYS A 166 -8.74 -4.97 -9.33
C LYS A 166 -7.37 -4.73 -9.99
N SER A 167 -6.94 -3.47 -10.12
CA SER A 167 -5.76 -3.06 -10.91
C SER A 167 -4.42 -3.71 -10.53
N ILE A 168 -4.29 -4.22 -9.30
CA ILE A 168 -3.08 -4.91 -8.81
C ILE A 168 -2.90 -6.32 -9.40
N LEU A 169 -3.88 -6.82 -10.14
CA LEU A 169 -3.94 -8.20 -10.63
C LEU A 169 -3.51 -8.32 -12.09
N ASP A 170 -3.41 -9.56 -12.56
CA ASP A 170 -3.15 -9.91 -13.96
C ASP A 170 -4.46 -10.14 -14.70
N ILE A 171 -4.86 -9.18 -15.52
CA ILE A 171 -6.14 -9.22 -16.25
C ILE A 171 -6.15 -10.35 -17.28
N GLY A 172 -5.08 -10.49 -18.07
CA GLY A 172 -4.98 -11.52 -19.11
C GLY A 172 -5.14 -12.91 -18.54
N ARG A 173 -4.37 -13.25 -17.51
CA ARG A 173 -4.48 -14.56 -16.85
C ARG A 173 -5.80 -14.75 -16.13
N THR A 174 -6.38 -13.68 -15.61
CA THR A 174 -7.71 -13.76 -15.00
C THR A 174 -8.78 -14.13 -16.03
N LEU A 175 -8.74 -13.54 -17.22
CA LEU A 175 -9.68 -13.87 -18.30
C LEU A 175 -9.53 -15.33 -18.77
N GLU A 176 -8.29 -15.81 -18.95
CA GLU A 176 -8.00 -17.21 -19.30
C GLU A 176 -8.50 -18.19 -18.22
N PHE A 177 -8.32 -17.84 -16.94
CA PHE A 177 -8.82 -18.65 -15.83
C PHE A 177 -10.36 -18.69 -15.82
N LEU A 178 -11.02 -17.55 -16.06
CA LEU A 178 -12.48 -17.47 -16.13
C LEU A 178 -13.04 -18.28 -17.29
N GLU A 179 -12.39 -18.24 -18.46
CA GLU A 179 -12.71 -19.13 -19.58
C GLU A 179 -12.62 -20.60 -19.16
N THR A 180 -11.52 -20.99 -18.51
CA THR A 180 -11.30 -22.36 -18.02
C THR A 180 -12.37 -22.79 -17.01
N GLN A 181 -12.87 -21.86 -16.18
CA GLN A 181 -13.95 -22.11 -15.23
C GLN A 181 -15.36 -22.08 -15.86
N GLY A 182 -15.49 -21.83 -17.16
CA GLY A 182 -16.79 -21.75 -17.85
C GLY A 182 -17.62 -20.52 -17.44
N VAL A 183 -16.95 -19.43 -17.08
CA VAL A 183 -17.59 -18.16 -16.68
C VAL A 183 -17.81 -17.31 -17.92
N CYS A 184 -19.05 -16.91 -18.18
CA CYS A 184 -19.34 -15.95 -19.24
C CYS A 184 -18.88 -14.55 -18.80
N VAL A 185 -18.06 -13.89 -19.63
CA VAL A 185 -17.56 -12.54 -19.39
C VAL A 185 -18.02 -11.60 -20.50
N ALA A 186 -18.66 -10.49 -20.14
CA ALA A 186 -19.07 -9.45 -21.07
C ALA A 186 -18.64 -8.07 -20.55
N THR A 187 -18.21 -7.19 -21.45
CA THR A 187 -18.02 -5.77 -21.14
C THR A 187 -19.32 -5.02 -21.39
N TYR A 188 -19.69 -4.11 -20.50
CA TYR A 188 -20.79 -3.17 -20.71
C TYR A 188 -20.29 -1.95 -21.50
N GLY A 189 -20.86 -1.71 -22.67
CA GLY A 189 -20.51 -0.57 -23.51
C GLY A 189 -20.51 -0.89 -25.01
N PRO A 190 -20.09 0.07 -25.85
CA PRO A 190 -20.08 -0.06 -27.30
C PRO A 190 -18.97 -0.98 -27.85
N THR A 191 -18.00 -1.34 -27.01
CA THR A 191 -16.88 -2.23 -27.38
C THR A 191 -16.70 -3.33 -26.34
N ASN A 192 -15.90 -4.34 -26.68
CA ASN A 192 -15.51 -5.42 -25.77
C ASN A 192 -14.18 -5.12 -25.03
N ASN A 193 -13.78 -3.85 -24.94
CA ASN A 193 -12.57 -3.47 -24.20
C ASN A 193 -12.77 -3.70 -22.71
N PHE A 194 -12.00 -4.62 -22.14
CA PHE A 194 -12.11 -4.93 -20.73
C PHE A 194 -11.55 -3.78 -19.87
N PRO A 195 -12.26 -3.31 -18.83
CA PRO A 195 -11.77 -2.25 -17.96
C PRO A 195 -10.73 -2.77 -16.94
N ALA A 196 -9.80 -1.89 -16.56
CA ALA A 196 -8.78 -2.15 -15.53
C ALA A 196 -9.14 -1.46 -14.20
N PHE A 197 -10.37 -1.64 -13.73
CA PHE A 197 -10.89 -1.06 -12.48
C PHE A 197 -10.91 0.48 -12.48
N PHE A 198 -9.77 1.13 -12.26
CA PHE A 198 -9.63 2.58 -12.34
C PHE A 198 -9.51 3.11 -13.78
N SER A 199 -9.10 2.29 -14.75
CA SER A 199 -9.03 2.72 -16.15
C SER A 199 -10.13 2.06 -17.00
N PRO A 200 -10.79 2.82 -17.91
CA PRO A 200 -11.77 2.24 -18.82
C PRO A 200 -11.15 1.31 -19.87
N GLN A 201 -9.81 1.32 -20.03
CA GLN A 201 -9.10 0.50 -21.00
C GLN A 201 -7.93 -0.23 -20.35
N SER A 202 -7.96 -1.57 -20.43
CA SER A 202 -6.88 -2.42 -19.90
C SER A 202 -5.85 -2.88 -20.94
N GLY A 203 -6.15 -2.71 -22.23
CA GLY A 203 -5.42 -3.40 -23.32
C GLY A 203 -5.86 -4.84 -23.56
N PHE A 204 -6.78 -5.38 -22.75
CA PHE A 204 -7.42 -6.69 -22.93
C PHE A 204 -8.87 -6.52 -23.38
N THR A 205 -9.43 -7.59 -23.94
CA THR A 205 -10.82 -7.64 -24.41
C THR A 205 -11.58 -8.79 -23.77
N SER A 206 -12.84 -8.56 -23.41
CA SER A 206 -13.78 -9.64 -23.09
C SER A 206 -14.22 -10.38 -24.36
N PRO A 207 -14.68 -11.65 -24.25
CA PRO A 207 -15.20 -12.39 -25.39
C PRO A 207 -16.49 -11.79 -25.97
N TYR A 208 -17.28 -11.11 -25.13
CA TYR A 208 -18.53 -10.48 -25.54
C TYR A 208 -18.67 -9.06 -24.99
N HIS A 209 -19.65 -8.32 -25.50
CA HIS A 209 -20.10 -7.05 -24.93
C HIS A 209 -21.63 -6.96 -24.93
N VAL A 210 -22.18 -6.12 -24.05
CA VAL A 210 -23.59 -5.74 -24.00
C VAL A 210 -23.68 -4.21 -23.97
N ARG A 211 -24.60 -3.63 -24.73
CA ARG A 211 -24.62 -2.18 -24.98
C ARG A 211 -25.48 -1.40 -24.00
N ASP A 212 -26.47 -2.07 -23.43
CA ASP A 212 -27.48 -1.47 -22.57
C ASP A 212 -27.99 -2.46 -21.51
N PRO A 213 -28.74 -2.00 -20.50
CA PRO A 213 -29.24 -2.87 -19.44
C PRO A 213 -30.21 -3.96 -19.93
N SER A 214 -30.89 -3.77 -21.07
CA SER A 214 -31.77 -4.79 -21.64
C SER A 214 -30.98 -5.97 -22.20
N GLU A 215 -29.88 -5.70 -22.90
CA GLU A 215 -28.97 -6.75 -23.38
C GLU A 215 -28.29 -7.48 -22.22
N ALA A 216 -27.85 -6.74 -21.20
CA ALA A 216 -27.31 -7.32 -19.97
C ALA A 216 -28.33 -8.26 -19.29
N ALA A 217 -29.59 -7.83 -19.17
CA ALA A 217 -30.66 -8.64 -18.58
C ALA A 217 -30.94 -9.92 -19.39
N LYS A 218 -30.99 -9.84 -20.72
CA LYS A 218 -31.17 -11.03 -21.59
C LYS A 218 -30.02 -12.02 -21.46
N LEU A 219 -28.79 -11.53 -21.31
CA LEU A 219 -27.62 -12.37 -21.11
C LEU A 219 -27.71 -13.12 -19.76
N ILE A 220 -28.07 -12.41 -18.69
CA ILE A 220 -28.30 -13.00 -17.36
C ILE A 220 -29.45 -14.02 -17.41
N GLU A 221 -30.57 -13.68 -18.05
CA GLU A 221 -31.71 -14.58 -18.24
C GLU A 221 -31.31 -15.85 -18.99
N GLY A 222 -30.51 -15.74 -20.04
CA GLY A 222 -29.97 -16.90 -20.78
C GLY A 222 -29.20 -17.87 -19.88
N THR A 223 -28.32 -17.35 -19.01
CA THR A 223 -27.59 -18.17 -18.03
C THR A 223 -28.54 -18.88 -17.06
N LEU A 224 -29.54 -18.17 -16.54
CA LEU A 224 -30.52 -18.73 -15.60
C LEU A 224 -31.42 -19.78 -16.27
N CYS A 225 -31.92 -19.53 -17.48
CA CYS A 225 -32.78 -20.45 -18.22
C CYS A 225 -32.08 -21.76 -18.61
N LEU A 226 -30.79 -21.71 -18.91
CA LEU A 226 -29.98 -22.89 -19.19
C LEU A 226 -29.64 -23.70 -17.93
N GLY A 227 -29.88 -23.15 -16.73
CA GLY A 227 -29.56 -23.81 -15.46
C GLY A 227 -28.06 -24.02 -15.26
N LEU A 228 -27.22 -23.19 -15.88
CA LEU A 228 -25.77 -23.28 -15.76
C LEU A 228 -25.36 -23.13 -14.30
N GLN A 229 -24.37 -23.91 -13.88
CA GLN A 229 -23.79 -23.86 -12.52
C GLN A 229 -22.54 -22.99 -12.47
N SER A 230 -22.54 -21.91 -13.26
CA SER A 230 -21.52 -20.87 -13.28
C SER A 230 -22.18 -19.50 -13.25
N GLY A 231 -21.49 -18.55 -12.66
CA GLY A 231 -21.83 -17.15 -12.66
C GLY A 231 -21.48 -16.47 -13.97
N LEU A 232 -21.69 -15.17 -13.97
CA LEU A 232 -21.48 -14.31 -15.12
C LEU A 232 -20.81 -13.02 -14.66
N LEU A 233 -19.81 -12.53 -15.39
CA LEU A 233 -19.15 -11.26 -15.11
C LEU A 233 -19.58 -10.21 -16.14
N ILE A 234 -20.20 -9.13 -15.68
CA ILE A 234 -20.40 -7.91 -16.48
C ILE A 234 -19.40 -6.86 -16.00
N ALA A 235 -18.39 -6.59 -16.82
CA ALA A 235 -17.38 -5.58 -16.55
C ALA A 235 -17.84 -4.21 -17.07
N VAL A 236 -18.06 -3.25 -16.18
CA VAL A 236 -18.56 -1.91 -16.47
C VAL A 236 -17.42 -0.90 -16.32
N PRO A 237 -16.96 -0.26 -17.40
CA PRO A 237 -15.92 0.75 -17.31
C PRO A 237 -16.30 1.89 -16.35
N ILE A 238 -15.30 2.45 -15.67
CA ILE A 238 -15.48 3.69 -14.90
C ILE A 238 -15.98 4.81 -15.83
N CYS A 239 -16.79 5.72 -15.31
CA CYS A 239 -17.29 6.84 -16.10
C CYS A 239 -16.15 7.74 -16.61
N GLU A 240 -16.38 8.37 -17.76
CA GLU A 240 -15.39 9.20 -18.45
C GLU A 240 -14.90 10.37 -17.59
N GLU A 241 -15.78 10.92 -16.73
CA GLU A 241 -15.48 12.00 -15.79
C GLU A 241 -14.38 11.64 -14.77
N HIS A 242 -14.20 10.35 -14.47
CA HIS A 242 -13.19 9.87 -13.53
C HIS A 242 -12.02 9.13 -14.21
N ALA A 243 -12.06 8.97 -15.54
CA ALA A 243 -11.08 8.18 -16.28
C ALA A 243 -9.65 8.75 -16.18
N ALA A 244 -9.48 10.08 -16.19
CA ALA A 244 -8.16 10.71 -16.12
C ALA A 244 -7.46 10.47 -14.77
N VAL A 245 -8.19 10.66 -13.66
CA VAL A 245 -7.69 10.36 -12.31
C VAL A 245 -7.43 8.87 -12.17
N GLY A 246 -8.32 8.04 -12.71
CA GLY A 246 -8.16 6.61 -12.70
C GLY A 246 -6.93 6.11 -13.46
N GLN A 247 -6.57 6.74 -14.58
CA GLN A 247 -5.35 6.44 -15.32
C GLN A 247 -4.09 6.78 -14.50
N GLN A 248 -4.08 7.91 -13.80
CA GLN A 248 -2.98 8.29 -12.90
C GLN A 248 -2.78 7.27 -11.77
N ILE A 249 -3.88 6.76 -11.20
CA ILE A 249 -3.83 5.71 -10.17
C ILE A 249 -3.28 4.40 -10.75
N ASP A 250 -3.73 4.00 -11.94
CA ASP A 250 -3.25 2.78 -12.59
C ASP A 250 -1.75 2.86 -12.94
N ASP A 251 -1.27 4.02 -13.38
CA ASP A 251 0.16 4.28 -13.61
C ASP A 251 0.95 4.18 -12.30
N ALA A 252 0.46 4.80 -11.22
CA ALA A 252 1.08 4.69 -9.90
C ALA A 252 1.11 3.23 -9.38
N ILE A 253 0.04 2.47 -9.60
CA ILE A 253 -0.01 1.04 -9.26
C ILE A 253 0.97 0.25 -10.12
N ARG A 254 1.11 0.56 -11.42
CA ARG A 254 2.11 -0.09 -12.28
C ARG A 254 3.53 0.20 -11.80
N THR A 255 3.83 1.42 -11.39
CA THR A 255 5.12 1.77 -10.77
C THR A 255 5.32 1.09 -9.43
N ALA A 256 4.31 1.06 -8.55
CA ALA A 256 4.39 0.39 -7.25
C ALA A 256 4.51 -1.14 -7.38
N VAL A 257 3.84 -1.74 -8.35
CA VAL A 257 3.91 -3.19 -8.64
C VAL A 257 5.11 -3.54 -9.52
N ALA A 258 5.83 -2.55 -10.07
CA ALA A 258 7.16 -2.73 -10.68
C ALA A 258 8.26 -2.95 -9.61
N GLU A 259 7.88 -3.29 -8.37
CA GLU A 259 8.74 -3.94 -7.40
C GLU A 259 9.48 -5.12 -8.02
N ALA A 260 10.79 -4.97 -8.07
CA ALA A 260 11.72 -6.00 -8.47
C ALA A 260 11.64 -7.16 -7.46
N ARG A 261 11.20 -8.35 -7.91
CA ARG A 261 11.17 -9.55 -7.08
C ARG A 261 12.28 -10.50 -7.49
N LEU A 262 13.02 -11.02 -6.51
CA LEU A 262 13.95 -12.12 -6.71
C LEU A 262 13.18 -13.43 -6.64
N ALA A 263 13.01 -14.09 -7.78
CA ALA A 263 12.26 -15.34 -7.86
C ALA A 263 12.86 -16.41 -6.92
N ALA A 264 11.98 -17.13 -6.22
CA ALA A 264 12.32 -18.20 -5.27
C ALA A 264 13.17 -17.79 -4.04
N GLN A 265 13.39 -16.49 -3.82
CA GLN A 265 14.03 -15.97 -2.60
C GLN A 265 12.98 -15.53 -1.57
N ARG A 266 13.34 -15.53 -0.29
CA ARG A 266 12.49 -15.04 0.80
C ARG A 266 12.89 -13.64 1.20
N THR A 267 11.91 -12.78 1.46
CA THR A 267 12.15 -11.44 1.99
C THR A 267 13.00 -11.52 3.26
N ALA A 268 13.93 -10.58 3.40
CA ALA A 268 14.75 -10.45 4.60
C ALA A 268 13.86 -10.38 5.84
N THR A 269 14.26 -11.09 6.90
CA THR A 269 13.49 -11.14 8.14
C THR A 269 14.34 -10.63 9.28
N TYR A 270 13.84 -9.62 9.99
CA TYR A 270 14.49 -9.07 11.18
C TYR A 270 13.60 -9.29 12.40
N CYS A 271 14.19 -9.84 13.46
CA CYS A 271 13.57 -9.95 14.77
C CYS A 271 14.28 -8.99 15.73
N ALA A 272 13.56 -7.97 16.16
CA ALA A 272 14.01 -7.03 17.19
C ALA A 272 13.39 -7.42 18.54
N VAL A 273 14.22 -7.50 19.57
CA VAL A 273 13.79 -7.58 20.97
C VAL A 273 13.83 -6.17 21.54
N ILE A 274 12.65 -5.64 21.82
CA ILE A 274 12.46 -4.30 22.38
C ILE A 274 12.21 -4.41 23.89
N THR A 275 12.88 -3.56 24.67
CA THR A 275 12.71 -3.48 26.12
C THR A 275 11.39 -2.80 26.50
N GLU A 276 11.00 -2.85 27.78
CA GLU A 276 9.82 -2.14 28.29
C GLU A 276 9.90 -0.62 28.05
N SER A 277 11.11 -0.05 28.00
CA SER A 277 11.33 1.37 27.71
C SER A 277 11.37 1.70 26.21
N GLY A 278 11.05 0.74 25.32
CA GLY A 278 11.05 0.94 23.87
C GLY A 278 12.43 0.85 23.19
N GLU A 279 13.51 0.63 23.95
CA GLU A 279 14.89 0.53 23.44
C GLU A 279 15.16 -0.84 22.83
N LEU A 280 15.99 -0.87 21.77
CA LEU A 280 16.43 -2.10 21.13
C LEU A 280 17.45 -2.84 22.02
N SER A 281 17.09 -4.03 22.51
CA SER A 281 17.97 -4.89 23.29
C SER A 281 18.80 -5.83 22.42
N LEU A 282 18.20 -6.40 21.38
CA LEU A 282 18.83 -7.39 20.50
C LEU A 282 18.16 -7.38 19.13
N GLY A 283 18.95 -7.51 18.07
CA GLY A 283 18.49 -7.73 16.71
C GLY A 283 19.02 -9.03 16.14
N LEU A 284 18.16 -9.81 15.48
CA LEU A 284 18.54 -11.01 14.73
C LEU A 284 17.96 -10.90 13.32
N GLY A 285 18.82 -10.87 12.30
CA GLY A 285 18.41 -10.70 10.91
C GLY A 285 18.86 -11.85 10.01
N ASP A 286 17.92 -12.41 9.24
CA ASP A 286 18.22 -13.13 8.00
C ASP A 286 18.17 -12.11 6.86
N MET A 287 19.35 -11.69 6.41
CA MET A 287 19.55 -10.57 5.48
C MET A 287 20.24 -10.99 4.19
N ASP A 288 20.46 -12.29 3.98
CA ASP A 288 21.29 -12.81 2.88
C ASP A 288 20.71 -12.54 1.50
N ILE A 289 19.39 -12.32 1.40
CA ILE A 289 18.74 -11.94 0.14
C ILE A 289 19.35 -10.66 -0.46
N HIS A 290 19.89 -9.73 0.34
CA HIS A 290 20.53 -8.52 -0.19
C HIS A 290 21.74 -8.85 -1.08
N GLN A 291 22.41 -10.00 -0.85
CA GLN A 291 23.50 -10.47 -1.71
C GLN A 291 23.06 -10.83 -3.13
N GLN A 292 21.76 -11.04 -3.33
CA GLN A 292 21.18 -11.33 -4.64
C GLN A 292 20.84 -10.06 -5.42
N ILE A 293 20.90 -8.88 -4.79
CA ILE A 293 20.76 -7.59 -5.46
C ILE A 293 22.13 -7.23 -6.08
N THR A 294 22.48 -7.94 -7.15
CA THR A 294 23.75 -7.81 -7.86
C THR A 294 23.72 -6.67 -8.87
N GLU A 295 24.89 -6.30 -9.40
CA GLU A 295 25.02 -5.33 -10.50
C GLU A 295 24.24 -5.78 -11.73
N GLN A 296 24.26 -7.07 -12.04
CA GLN A 296 23.49 -7.64 -13.14
C GLN A 296 21.99 -7.48 -12.89
N TYR A 297 21.53 -7.72 -11.66
CA TYR A 297 20.13 -7.53 -11.30
C TYR A 297 19.72 -6.06 -11.47
N VAL A 298 20.50 -5.14 -10.91
CA VAL A 298 20.22 -3.70 -10.98
C VAL A 298 20.29 -3.18 -12.42
N SER A 299 21.18 -3.70 -13.27
CA SER A 299 21.29 -3.32 -14.68
C SER A 299 20.03 -3.56 -15.50
N SER A 300 19.13 -4.45 -15.04
CA SER A 300 17.84 -4.68 -15.68
C SER A 300 16.83 -3.54 -15.47
N PHE A 301 17.16 -2.57 -14.60
CA PHE A 301 16.33 -1.42 -14.25
C PHE A 301 16.93 -0.08 -14.72
N GLU A 302 17.72 -0.11 -15.80
CA GLU A 302 18.42 1.08 -16.33
C GLU A 302 17.45 2.21 -16.72
N GLU A 303 16.27 1.88 -17.28
CA GLU A 303 15.26 2.87 -17.64
C GLU A 303 14.71 3.59 -16.39
N GLN A 304 14.42 2.84 -15.33
CA GLN A 304 13.95 3.36 -14.05
C GLN A 304 15.03 4.23 -13.40
N LEU A 305 16.30 3.80 -13.43
CA LEU A 305 17.41 4.61 -12.93
C LEU A 305 17.56 5.92 -13.70
N SER A 306 17.40 5.89 -15.03
CA SER A 306 17.55 7.09 -15.89
C SER A 306 16.45 8.13 -15.70
N THR A 307 15.27 7.71 -15.25
CA THR A 307 14.10 8.57 -15.04
C THR A 307 13.91 8.95 -13.56
N ALA A 308 14.69 8.35 -12.66
CA ALA A 308 14.62 8.63 -11.24
C ALA A 308 15.06 10.07 -10.93
N SER A 309 14.30 10.75 -10.08
CA SER A 309 14.70 12.06 -9.54
C SER A 309 15.80 11.92 -8.46
N LEU A 310 15.86 10.75 -7.82
CA LEU A 310 16.82 10.40 -6.77
C LEU A 310 16.90 8.88 -6.67
N VAL A 311 18.09 8.35 -6.38
CA VAL A 311 18.29 6.95 -6.01
C VAL A 311 18.62 6.86 -4.52
N CYS A 312 17.87 6.05 -3.77
CA CYS A 312 18.16 5.74 -2.37
C CYS A 312 18.80 4.35 -2.27
N LEU A 313 19.95 4.26 -1.61
CA LEU A 313 20.71 3.04 -1.40
C LEU A 313 20.64 2.63 0.07
N ASP A 314 20.13 1.43 0.30
CA ASP A 314 20.16 0.78 1.60
C ASP A 314 21.57 0.20 1.91
N GLY A 315 22.05 0.40 3.14
CA GLY A 315 23.37 -0.07 3.58
C GLY A 315 23.55 -1.60 3.56
N ASN A 316 22.48 -2.39 3.48
CA ASN A 316 22.55 -3.85 3.38
C ASN A 316 23.06 -4.34 2.02
N LEU A 317 23.08 -3.51 0.98
CA LEU A 317 23.53 -3.88 -0.36
C LEU A 317 25.01 -4.32 -0.40
N PRO A 318 25.41 -5.20 -1.34
CA PRO A 318 26.80 -5.52 -1.59
C PRO A 318 27.60 -4.27 -1.99
N VAL A 319 28.89 -4.22 -1.61
CA VAL A 319 29.78 -3.09 -1.93
C VAL A 319 29.87 -2.90 -3.45
N SER A 320 29.99 -3.98 -4.20
CA SER A 320 30.10 -3.93 -5.66
C SER A 320 28.82 -3.41 -6.33
N THR A 321 27.64 -3.70 -5.76
CA THR A 321 26.37 -3.12 -6.19
C THR A 321 26.28 -1.63 -5.86
N ILE A 322 26.71 -1.21 -4.66
CA ILE A 322 26.79 0.22 -4.30
C ILE A 322 27.69 0.97 -5.29
N ASP A 323 28.85 0.41 -5.63
CA ASP A 323 29.80 0.97 -6.58
C ASP A 323 29.20 1.12 -7.98
N TYR A 324 28.53 0.07 -8.45
CA TYR A 324 27.85 0.05 -9.74
C TYR A 324 26.77 1.14 -9.82
N VAL A 325 25.90 1.22 -8.82
CA VAL A 325 24.81 2.21 -8.80
C VAL A 325 25.36 3.63 -8.73
N CYS A 326 26.38 3.89 -7.90
CA CYS A 326 27.00 5.21 -7.82
C CYS A 326 27.62 5.64 -9.16
N ALA A 327 28.29 4.71 -9.86
CA ALA A 327 28.86 4.99 -11.18
C ALA A 327 27.76 5.28 -12.22
N ARG A 328 26.70 4.46 -12.30
CA ARG A 328 25.57 4.68 -13.21
C ARG A 328 24.84 5.99 -12.90
N ALA A 329 24.54 6.26 -11.63
CA ALA A 329 23.84 7.47 -11.23
C ALA A 329 24.62 8.73 -11.62
N LYS A 330 25.96 8.71 -11.49
CA LYS A 330 26.82 9.79 -11.99
C LYS A 330 26.68 10.00 -13.50
N GLU A 331 26.73 8.94 -14.30
CA GLU A 331 26.59 9.02 -15.75
C GLU A 331 25.21 9.55 -16.18
N LEU A 332 24.17 9.22 -15.41
CA LEU A 332 22.79 9.65 -15.62
C LEU A 332 22.48 11.02 -14.99
N ALA A 333 23.45 11.63 -14.30
CA ALA A 333 23.27 12.87 -13.53
C ALA A 333 22.15 12.78 -12.46
N VAL A 334 21.98 11.60 -11.85
CA VAL A 334 21.02 11.33 -10.78
C VAL A 334 21.72 11.37 -9.43
N SER A 335 21.12 12.05 -8.46
CA SER A 335 21.67 12.13 -7.10
C SER A 335 21.43 10.83 -6.32
N VAL A 336 22.40 10.49 -5.46
CA VAL A 336 22.35 9.27 -4.63
C VAL A 336 22.27 9.64 -3.15
N TRP A 337 21.27 9.08 -2.46
CA TRP A 337 21.12 9.09 -1.02
C TRP A 337 21.55 7.74 -0.45
N TYR A 338 22.44 7.73 0.53
CA TYR A 338 22.89 6.52 1.18
C TYR A 338 22.38 6.43 2.62
N GLU A 339 21.58 5.40 2.90
CA GLU A 339 21.04 5.11 4.23
C GLU A 339 21.87 4.01 4.92
N PRO A 340 22.75 4.35 5.87
CA PRO A 340 23.43 3.35 6.69
C PRO A 340 22.43 2.65 7.60
N THR A 341 22.61 1.34 7.80
CA THR A 341 21.72 0.54 8.66
C THR A 341 22.40 0.03 9.94
N ASP A 342 23.73 0.12 9.99
CA ASP A 342 24.54 -0.02 11.20
C ASP A 342 25.95 0.54 10.93
N SER A 343 26.79 0.60 11.97
CA SER A 343 28.15 1.11 11.90
C SER A 343 29.06 0.37 10.92
N ASP A 344 28.89 -0.95 10.73
CA ASP A 344 29.71 -1.71 9.78
C ASP A 344 29.30 -1.38 8.35
N LYS A 345 27.98 -1.30 8.10
CA LYS A 345 27.43 -0.96 6.80
C LYS A 345 27.71 0.48 6.43
N ALA A 346 27.67 1.42 7.38
CA ALA A 346 28.03 2.83 7.17
C ALA A 346 29.38 3.02 6.49
N CYS A 347 30.34 2.12 6.73
CA CYS A 347 31.67 2.16 6.14
C CYS A 347 31.73 1.68 4.68
N LYS A 348 30.71 0.98 4.15
CA LYS A 348 30.79 0.31 2.84
C LYS A 348 31.14 1.24 1.68
N PRO A 349 30.52 2.42 1.51
CA PRO A 349 30.91 3.33 0.42
C PRO A 349 32.34 3.85 0.51
N PHE A 350 32.97 3.79 1.70
CA PHE A 350 34.34 4.22 1.96
C PHE A 350 35.37 3.10 1.74
N LEU A 351 34.93 1.87 1.48
CA LEU A 351 35.80 0.77 1.03
C LEU A 351 36.24 0.95 -0.44
N SER A 352 35.57 1.85 -1.17
CA SER A 352 35.88 2.25 -2.53
C SER A 352 35.85 3.78 -2.64
N GLU A 353 35.97 4.33 -3.86
CA GLU A 353 35.84 5.76 -4.11
C GLU A 353 34.37 6.22 -4.29
N SER A 354 33.41 5.31 -4.13
CA SER A 354 31.99 5.56 -4.38
C SER A 354 31.37 6.57 -3.41
N TRP A 355 31.90 6.71 -2.19
CA TRP A 355 31.46 7.74 -1.26
C TRP A 355 31.55 9.17 -1.84
N LYS A 356 32.47 9.42 -2.78
CA LYS A 356 32.62 10.73 -3.46
C LYS A 356 31.50 11.03 -4.45
N LEU A 357 30.70 10.02 -4.80
CA LEU A 357 29.58 10.11 -5.74
C LEU A 357 28.24 10.22 -5.02
N LEU A 358 28.22 10.07 -3.70
CA LEU A 358 27.03 10.26 -2.89
C LEU A 358 26.72 11.75 -2.78
N ALA A 359 25.44 12.10 -2.90
CA ALA A 359 24.96 13.44 -2.64
C ALA A 359 24.54 13.59 -1.18
N TYR A 360 23.95 12.54 -0.61
CA TYR A 360 23.38 12.57 0.75
C TYR A 360 23.72 11.32 1.54
N SER A 361 23.74 11.48 2.87
CA SER A 361 23.62 10.37 3.81
C SER A 361 23.00 10.85 5.11
N SER A 362 22.27 9.96 5.80
CA SER A 362 21.61 10.24 7.08
C SER A 362 22.06 9.35 8.24
N PRO A 363 23.37 9.30 8.54
CA PRO A 363 23.87 8.47 9.63
C PRO A 363 23.34 8.94 10.98
N ASN A 364 23.14 7.99 11.90
CA ASN A 364 23.15 8.32 13.32
C ASN A 364 24.58 8.64 13.78
N LEU A 365 24.72 9.13 15.02
CA LEU A 365 26.04 9.50 15.54
C LEU A 365 27.04 8.33 15.56
N ALA A 366 26.60 7.11 15.87
CA ALA A 366 27.49 5.95 15.91
C ALA A 366 27.99 5.57 14.51
N GLU A 367 27.11 5.64 13.50
CA GLU A 367 27.45 5.46 12.09
C GLU A 367 28.36 6.57 11.58
N LEU A 368 28.10 7.83 11.96
CA LEU A 368 28.97 8.95 11.62
C LEU A 368 30.37 8.80 12.22
N CYS A 369 30.47 8.28 13.45
CA CYS A 369 31.74 7.90 14.06
C CYS A 369 32.41 6.72 13.33
N ALA A 370 31.64 5.77 12.80
CA ALA A 370 32.20 4.68 12.02
C ALA A 370 32.76 5.18 10.67
N MET A 371 32.05 6.14 10.05
CA MET A 371 32.52 6.85 8.86
C MET A 371 33.76 7.72 9.17
N ASN A 372 34.00 8.11 10.43
CA ASN A 372 35.08 9.01 10.80
C ASN A 372 35.61 8.79 12.24
N THR A 373 36.88 8.42 12.38
CA THR A 373 37.50 8.03 13.66
C THR A 373 37.71 9.21 14.64
N THR A 374 36.82 9.45 15.64
CA THR A 374 37.06 9.94 17.06
C THR A 374 35.90 10.77 17.74
N LEU A 375 36.02 11.01 19.06
CA LEU A 375 35.07 11.34 20.19
C LEU A 375 34.26 12.68 20.25
N ASP A 376 33.20 12.65 21.11
CA ASP A 376 32.27 13.64 21.77
C ASP A 376 31.07 14.35 21.06
N VAL A 377 29.89 13.73 21.15
CA VAL A 377 28.53 14.01 20.63
C VAL A 377 28.32 15.21 19.67
N LEU A 378 28.13 16.46 20.14
CA LEU A 378 27.65 17.55 19.27
C LEU A 378 28.79 18.27 18.53
N THR A 379 29.89 18.57 19.22
CA THR A 379 31.09 19.11 18.58
C THR A 379 31.74 18.05 17.68
N CYS A 380 31.68 16.78 18.07
CA CYS A 380 32.06 15.63 17.25
C CYS A 380 31.24 15.57 15.97
N ALA A 381 29.90 15.60 16.02
CA ALA A 381 29.11 15.52 14.80
C ALA A 381 29.49 16.58 13.76
N LEU A 382 29.75 17.83 14.18
CA LEU A 382 30.21 18.89 13.28
C LEU A 382 31.64 18.67 12.76
N ALA A 383 32.57 18.29 13.65
CA ALA A 383 33.95 17.99 13.29
C ALA A 383 34.04 16.77 12.35
N LEU A 384 33.19 15.76 12.56
CA LEU A 384 33.14 14.54 11.77
C LEU A 384 32.46 14.75 10.43
N ALA A 385 31.44 15.61 10.36
CA ALA A 385 30.74 15.93 9.11
C ALA A 385 31.61 16.74 8.15
N ARG A 386 32.48 17.63 8.64
CA ARG A 386 33.30 18.52 7.81
C ARG A 386 34.04 17.83 6.65
N PRO A 387 34.88 16.80 6.87
CA PRO A 387 35.60 16.15 5.77
C PRO A 387 34.67 15.48 4.77
N LEU A 388 33.50 14.98 5.22
CA LEU A 388 32.51 14.36 4.34
C LEU A 388 31.84 15.41 3.45
N LEU A 389 31.57 16.60 3.98
CA LEU A 389 30.93 17.72 3.24
C LEU A 389 31.84 18.37 2.19
N GLU A 390 33.10 17.96 2.07
CA GLU A 390 33.92 18.30 0.89
C GLU A 390 33.40 17.61 -0.39
N HIS A 391 32.68 16.50 -0.22
CA HIS A 391 32.17 15.66 -1.31
C HIS A 391 30.65 15.49 -1.27
N LEU A 392 30.07 15.29 -0.09
CA LEU A 392 28.64 15.19 0.10
C LEU A 392 27.99 16.57 -0.01
N HIS A 393 26.81 16.62 -0.63
CA HIS A 393 26.03 17.85 -0.71
C HIS A 393 25.44 18.23 0.65
N CYS A 394 24.87 17.24 1.34
CA CYS A 394 24.24 17.43 2.63
C CYS A 394 24.35 16.15 3.48
N LEU A 395 24.54 16.32 4.78
CA LEU A 395 24.56 15.23 5.76
C LEU A 395 23.43 15.47 6.77
N VAL A 396 22.57 14.49 7.00
CA VAL A 396 21.45 14.58 7.95
C VAL A 396 21.72 13.67 9.15
N VAL A 397 22.38 14.19 10.17
CA VAL A 397 22.83 13.39 11.31
C VAL A 397 21.72 13.27 12.35
N THR A 398 21.30 12.04 12.64
CA THR A 398 20.31 11.79 13.69
C THR A 398 20.99 11.69 15.06
N LEU A 399 20.42 12.38 16.06
CA LEU A 399 20.98 12.50 17.41
C LEU A 399 20.03 11.94 18.49
N GLY A 400 19.10 11.06 18.11
CA GLY A 400 18.11 10.49 19.03
C GLY A 400 17.25 11.58 19.68
N SER A 401 17.20 11.61 21.02
CA SER A 401 16.42 12.59 21.79
C SER A 401 16.86 14.04 21.60
N ASP A 402 18.09 14.27 21.10
CA ASP A 402 18.58 15.62 20.83
C ASP A 402 18.12 16.14 19.46
N GLY A 403 17.49 15.31 18.63
CA GLY A 403 16.90 15.70 17.34
C GLY A 403 17.79 15.39 16.15
N VAL A 404 17.90 16.34 15.21
CA VAL A 404 18.60 16.14 13.93
C VAL A 404 19.47 17.34 13.59
N LEU A 405 20.66 17.07 13.06
CA LEU A 405 21.54 18.06 12.46
C LEU A 405 21.51 17.94 10.95
N VAL A 406 21.17 19.03 10.26
CA VAL A 406 21.31 19.13 8.81
C VAL A 406 22.55 19.94 8.51
N CYS A 407 23.59 19.29 8.01
CA CYS A 407 24.90 19.88 7.75
C CYS A 407 25.11 20.05 6.24
N GLY A 408 25.59 21.21 5.82
CA GLY A 408 25.87 21.49 4.43
C GLY A 408 26.31 22.92 4.18
N MET A 409 26.20 23.35 2.93
CA MET A 409 26.55 24.71 2.53
C MET A 409 25.45 25.69 2.93
N HIS A 410 25.81 26.76 3.64
CA HIS A 410 24.89 27.84 4.00
C HIS A 410 24.33 28.49 2.73
N ASP A 411 23.00 28.55 2.62
CA ASP A 411 22.31 29.27 1.56
C ASP A 411 22.11 30.74 1.93
N GLY A 412 21.87 31.62 0.96
CA GLY A 412 21.73 33.06 1.22
C GLY A 412 20.52 33.43 2.09
N ASP A 413 19.61 32.48 2.30
CA ASP A 413 18.35 32.56 3.03
C ASP A 413 18.43 32.09 4.48
N GLY A 414 19.61 31.66 4.95
CA GLY A 414 19.87 31.34 6.35
C GLY A 414 19.60 29.87 6.73
N SER A 415 19.57 28.99 5.73
CA SER A 415 19.35 27.56 5.84
C SER A 415 20.47 26.73 5.18
N VAL A 416 20.28 25.41 5.14
CA VAL A 416 21.09 24.46 4.37
C VAL A 416 20.21 23.95 3.23
N ARG A 417 20.68 24.00 1.99
CA ARG A 417 19.90 23.51 0.87
C ARG A 417 19.88 21.98 0.82
N LEU A 418 18.70 21.37 0.94
CA LEU A 418 18.50 19.92 0.75
C LEU A 418 18.27 19.50 -0.70
N GLN A 419 17.94 20.45 -1.58
CA GLN A 419 17.62 20.16 -2.97
C GLN A 419 18.89 19.94 -3.80
N PRO A 420 18.95 18.89 -4.65
CA PRO A 420 20.11 18.61 -5.49
C PRO A 420 20.48 19.81 -6.37
N ARG A 421 21.78 20.08 -6.53
CA ARG A 421 22.25 21.14 -7.43
C ARG A 421 22.39 20.64 -8.87
N ALA A 422 22.04 21.52 -9.81
CA ALA A 422 22.69 21.53 -11.12
C ALA A 422 24.15 21.96 -10.95
N GLU A 423 25.08 21.25 -11.60
CA GLU A 423 26.53 21.36 -11.41
C GLU A 423 27.06 22.80 -11.27
N GLY A 424 27.79 23.05 -10.18
CA GLY A 424 28.46 24.33 -9.94
C GLY A 424 29.03 24.45 -8.53
N LYS A 425 30.37 24.57 -8.41
CA LYS A 425 31.04 24.90 -7.13
C LYS A 425 30.67 26.33 -6.73
N THR A 426 29.88 26.51 -5.67
CA THR A 426 29.82 27.82 -4.99
C THR A 426 30.71 27.82 -3.76
N ARG A 427 31.43 28.93 -3.61
CA ARG A 427 32.13 29.34 -2.39
C ARG A 427 31.07 29.81 -1.39
N GLY A 428 30.75 28.99 -0.40
CA GLY A 428 29.94 29.35 0.76
C GLY A 428 30.58 28.80 2.04
N ARG A 429 30.12 29.26 3.20
CA ARG A 429 30.63 28.74 4.48
C ARG A 429 29.78 27.52 4.88
N LEU A 430 30.44 26.46 5.34
CA LEU A 430 29.75 25.28 5.86
C LEU A 430 29.03 25.62 7.17
N CYS A 431 27.82 25.13 7.33
CA CYS A 431 27.03 25.27 8.54
C CYS A 431 26.24 23.99 8.84
N ALA A 432 25.68 23.95 10.05
CA ALA A 432 24.69 22.97 10.45
C ALA A 432 23.48 23.66 11.08
N LEU A 433 22.30 23.15 10.78
CA LEU A 433 21.07 23.50 11.45
C LEU A 433 20.67 22.39 12.40
N HIS A 434 20.54 22.73 13.67
CA HIS A 434 20.04 21.81 14.68
C HIS A 434 18.55 22.00 14.87
N TYR A 435 17.79 20.93 14.65
CA TYR A 435 16.36 20.84 14.91
C TYR A 435 16.13 19.93 16.11
N ALA A 436 15.47 20.45 17.14
CA ALA A 436 15.17 19.67 18.34
C ALA A 436 14.19 18.53 18.04
N ALA A 437 14.34 17.42 18.74
CA ALA A 437 13.40 16.31 18.65
C ALA A 437 11.99 16.74 19.06
N LEU A 438 10.99 16.12 18.43
CA LEU A 438 9.61 16.30 18.83
C LEU A 438 9.30 15.41 20.04
N PRO A 439 8.59 15.93 21.07
CA PRO A 439 8.14 15.09 22.15
C PRO A 439 7.14 14.06 21.62
N VAL A 440 7.39 12.78 21.91
CA VAL A 440 6.44 11.71 21.63
C VAL A 440 5.28 11.88 22.62
N THR A 441 4.05 11.97 22.10
CA THR A 441 2.85 12.22 22.91
C THR A 441 2.43 11.04 23.80
N ARG A 442 3.09 9.88 23.64
CA ARG A 442 2.95 8.63 24.40
C ARG A 442 4.35 8.17 24.82
N GLU A 443 4.43 7.06 25.55
CA GLU A 443 5.69 6.33 25.76
C GLU A 443 6.26 5.83 24.43
N ILE A 444 7.58 5.79 24.31
CA ILE A 444 8.26 5.23 23.15
C ILE A 444 8.01 3.72 23.17
N VAL A 445 7.44 3.20 22.08
CA VAL A 445 7.04 1.78 21.97
C VAL A 445 8.11 0.98 21.22
N ASN A 446 8.67 1.54 20.14
CA ASN A 446 9.65 0.87 19.30
C ASN A 446 10.57 1.89 18.62
N VAL A 447 11.88 1.84 18.90
CA VAL A 447 12.88 2.71 18.24
C VAL A 447 13.30 2.21 16.85
N SER A 448 13.03 0.96 16.51
CA SER A 448 13.39 0.39 15.21
C SER A 448 12.62 1.09 14.08
N GLY A 449 13.30 1.43 12.98
CA GLY A 449 12.69 2.06 11.80
C GLY A 449 12.35 3.56 11.93
N ALA A 450 12.61 4.18 13.09
CA ALA A 450 12.43 5.62 13.27
C ALA A 450 13.38 6.44 12.38
N GLY A 451 14.61 5.97 12.16
CA GLY A 451 15.58 6.54 11.23
C GLY A 451 15.09 6.47 9.78
N ASP A 452 14.68 5.29 9.32
CA ASP A 452 14.11 5.08 7.98
C ASP A 452 12.88 5.95 7.75
N SER A 453 12.02 6.08 8.76
CA SER A 453 10.84 6.95 8.71
C SER A 453 11.23 8.42 8.58
N LEU A 454 12.27 8.87 9.32
CA LEU A 454 12.80 10.22 9.21
C LEU A 454 13.35 10.50 7.81
N ALA A 455 14.21 9.62 7.30
CA ALA A 455 14.76 9.72 5.95
C ALA A 455 13.65 9.75 4.90
N GLY A 456 12.69 8.83 4.99
CA GLY A 456 11.52 8.77 4.11
C GLY A 456 10.69 10.07 4.13
N GLY A 457 10.44 10.64 5.30
CA GLY A 457 9.71 11.92 5.44
C GLY A 457 10.47 13.10 4.83
N ILE A 458 11.79 13.16 5.01
CA ILE A 458 12.65 14.20 4.39
C ILE A 458 12.64 14.06 2.88
N LEU A 459 12.85 12.84 2.37
CA LEU A 459 12.87 12.55 0.94
C LEU A 459 11.53 12.89 0.27
N ALA A 460 10.40 12.58 0.93
CA ALA A 460 9.09 12.97 0.45
C ALA A 460 8.95 14.50 0.30
N GLY A 461 9.44 15.27 1.29
CA GLY A 461 9.47 16.73 1.21
C GLY A 461 10.35 17.25 0.07
N VAL A 462 11.53 16.66 -0.11
CA VAL A 462 12.47 17.01 -1.20
C VAL A 462 11.81 16.76 -2.57
N LEU A 463 11.17 15.61 -2.76
CA LEU A 463 10.48 15.26 -4.01
C LEU A 463 9.27 16.16 -4.29
N GLN A 464 8.65 16.75 -3.26
CA GLN A 464 7.59 17.74 -3.39
C GLN A 464 8.11 19.17 -3.60
N GLY A 465 9.43 19.39 -3.61
CA GLY A 465 10.02 20.71 -3.76
C GLY A 465 9.80 21.63 -2.56
N GLN A 466 9.58 21.06 -1.37
CA GLN A 466 9.43 21.82 -0.12
C GLN A 466 10.74 22.50 0.27
N ASP A 467 10.65 23.51 1.13
CA ASP A 467 11.82 24.13 1.74
C ASP A 467 12.46 23.21 2.80
N THR A 468 13.73 23.47 3.15
CA THR A 468 14.49 22.62 4.07
C THR A 468 13.82 22.41 5.41
N ASP A 469 13.28 23.48 6.01
CA ASP A 469 12.62 23.38 7.31
C ASP A 469 11.42 22.45 7.21
N SER A 470 10.60 22.60 6.17
CA SER A 470 9.44 21.75 5.91
C SER A 470 9.86 20.28 5.72
N CYS A 471 10.89 19.99 4.93
CA CYS A 471 11.40 18.63 4.74
C CYS A 471 11.83 17.98 6.07
N VAL A 472 12.62 18.70 6.88
CA VAL A 472 13.10 18.17 8.17
C VAL A 472 11.94 17.92 9.13
N ARG A 473 10.96 18.82 9.15
CA ARG A 473 9.76 18.70 9.98
C ARG A 473 8.91 17.50 9.59
N MET A 474 8.77 17.23 8.29
CA MET A 474 8.11 16.01 7.79
C MET A 474 8.83 14.76 8.29
N GLY A 475 10.17 14.72 8.22
CA GLY A 475 10.97 13.62 8.77
C GLY A 475 10.79 13.44 10.28
N LEU A 476 10.83 14.53 11.06
CA LEU A 476 10.62 14.48 12.50
C LEU A 476 9.21 13.99 12.88
N LEU A 477 8.18 14.37 12.12
CA LEU A 477 6.82 13.86 12.30
C LEU A 477 6.74 12.36 11.99
N ALA A 478 7.34 11.93 10.88
CA ALA A 478 7.38 10.53 10.49
C ALA A 478 8.05 9.65 11.56
N ALA A 479 9.24 10.07 12.03
CA ALA A 479 9.95 9.38 13.11
C ALA A 479 9.10 9.32 14.40
N ARG A 480 8.48 10.44 14.78
CA ARG A 480 7.63 10.52 15.97
C ARG A 480 6.43 9.56 15.90
N LEU A 481 5.81 9.42 14.73
CA LEU A 481 4.68 8.50 14.55
C LEU A 481 5.17 7.05 14.71
N SER A 482 6.23 6.66 14.00
CA SER A 482 6.78 5.30 14.08
C SER A 482 7.22 4.91 15.50
N LEU A 483 7.83 5.84 16.25
CA LEU A 483 8.23 5.64 17.65
C LEU A 483 7.06 5.28 18.58
N ALA A 484 5.83 5.65 18.23
CA ALA A 484 4.64 5.43 19.04
C ALA A 484 3.87 4.14 18.72
N THR A 485 4.39 3.30 17.81
CA THR A 485 3.74 2.05 17.38
C THR A 485 4.60 0.81 17.67
N GLN A 486 4.00 -0.38 17.59
CA GLN A 486 4.75 -1.63 17.68
C GLN A 486 5.48 -1.99 16.37
N HIS A 487 5.09 -1.37 15.25
CA HIS A 487 5.69 -1.61 13.94
C HIS A 487 6.95 -0.74 13.78
N PRO A 488 7.98 -1.21 13.03
CA PRO A 488 9.17 -0.39 12.77
C PRO A 488 8.86 0.92 12.01
N VAL A 489 7.86 0.88 11.15
CA VAL A 489 7.30 2.06 10.46
C VAL A 489 5.82 2.10 10.76
N ASP A 490 5.28 3.27 11.11
CA ASP A 490 3.86 3.44 11.38
C ASP A 490 3.03 3.00 10.13
N PRO A 491 2.12 2.03 10.25
CA PRO A 491 1.35 1.52 9.11
C PRO A 491 0.35 2.54 8.54
N LEU A 492 0.11 3.65 9.25
CA LEU A 492 -0.74 4.76 8.84
C LEU A 492 0.08 5.97 8.35
N LEU A 493 1.40 5.84 8.23
CA LEU A 493 2.25 6.91 7.73
C LEU A 493 1.82 7.31 6.30
N CYS A 494 1.39 8.56 6.14
CA CYS A 494 0.96 9.13 4.87
C CYS A 494 1.35 10.61 4.77
N MET A 495 1.17 11.20 3.60
CA MET A 495 1.51 12.61 3.35
C MET A 495 0.75 13.58 4.27
N GLU A 496 -0.54 13.34 4.55
CA GLU A 496 -1.29 14.21 5.47
C GLU A 496 -0.78 14.08 6.91
N ALA A 497 -0.38 12.88 7.32
CA ALA A 497 0.10 12.62 8.67
C ALA A 497 1.46 13.28 8.98
N VAL A 498 2.22 13.64 7.95
CA VAL A 498 3.53 14.31 8.10
C VAL A 498 3.52 15.77 7.63
N ASP A 499 2.37 16.33 7.25
CA ASP A 499 2.25 17.73 6.84
C ASP A 499 2.51 18.67 8.05
N PRO A 500 3.62 19.45 8.06
CA PRO A 500 3.97 20.32 9.18
C PRO A 500 2.96 21.43 9.47
N GLY A 501 2.11 21.79 8.48
CA GLY A 501 1.08 22.82 8.60
C GLY A 501 -0.22 22.32 9.23
N GLN A 502 -0.49 21.01 9.17
CA GLN A 502 -1.74 20.42 9.67
C GLN A 502 -1.59 19.71 11.02
N THR A 503 -0.39 19.25 11.36
CA THR A 503 -0.17 18.34 12.51
C THR A 503 0.10 19.02 13.85
N LEU A 504 0.57 20.28 13.88
CA LEU A 504 0.90 20.96 15.13
C LEU A 504 0.11 22.27 15.30
N SER A 505 -0.59 22.36 16.44
CA SER A 505 -1.31 23.57 16.86
C SER A 505 -0.39 24.67 17.44
N ARG A 506 0.92 24.41 17.54
CA ARG A 506 1.92 25.33 18.10
C ARG A 506 3.02 25.61 17.08
N PRO A 507 3.62 26.82 17.10
CA PRO A 507 4.72 27.15 16.19
C PRO A 507 5.94 26.27 16.48
N TRP A 508 6.60 25.84 15.41
CA TRP A 508 7.84 25.06 15.48
C TRP A 508 8.97 25.86 16.16
N PRO A 509 9.80 25.23 17.01
CA PRO A 509 11.02 25.85 17.49
C PRO A 509 11.91 26.25 16.31
N ARG A 510 12.53 27.43 16.37
CA ARG A 510 13.48 27.84 15.33
C ARG A 510 14.73 26.96 15.39
N PRO A 511 15.23 26.46 14.25
CA PRO A 511 16.47 25.71 14.22
C PRO A 511 17.64 26.58 14.69
N ARG A 512 18.62 25.95 15.36
CA ARG A 512 19.83 26.63 15.81
C ARG A 512 20.91 26.48 14.75
N LEU A 513 21.38 27.61 14.21
CA LEU A 513 22.50 27.66 13.27
C LEU A 513 23.84 27.51 14.00
N LEU A 514 24.69 26.63 13.49
CA LEU A 514 26.04 26.35 13.95
C LEU A 514 26.99 26.48 12.76
N TRP A 515 28.12 27.17 12.91
CA TRP A 515 29.13 27.25 11.85
C TRP A 515 30.10 26.07 11.95
N ILE A 516 30.46 25.50 10.80
CA ILE A 516 31.48 24.46 10.70
C ILE A 516 32.76 25.15 10.20
N ASP A 517 33.70 25.33 11.11
CA ASP A 517 35.00 25.96 10.83
C ASP A 517 36.00 24.99 10.19
#